data_AF-A0A8C5QBZ4-F1
#
_entry.id   AF-A0A8C5QBZ4-F1
#
_cell.length_a   1.000
_cell.length_b   1.000
_cell.length_c   1.000
_cell.angle_alpha   90.00
_cell.angle_beta   90.00
_cell.angle_gamma   90.00
#
_symmetry.space_group_name_H-M   'P 1'
#
loop_
_entity.id
_entity.type
_entity.pdbx_description
1 polymer ?
#
loop_
_entity_poly.entity_id
_entity_poly.type
_entity_poly.pdbx_seq_one_letter_code
_entity_poly.pdbx_strand_id
1 'polypeptide(L)'
;EKDKKVKKTIPTWATLSASQLARAQKQTHMASSSRPKMDAILTEAIKACFQKSGASVVAIRKYIIGKYPSLELERRGYLLKQALKRELQRGIIRQVKGKGASGSFVVVSNSGKATPKSKDKKKSSAAAAGDQPVKLEDILPLAFTRLCEPKEASYSLIKKYVSQYYPKLKVDVRPQMLKNALQRAVEKGQLEQITGKGASGTFQLKRAGDKPLLSGGAFEDAILSAITAMNEPKTCSTTAIKKYVLENHPGVNSSFQVHLLKKTLQKCEKYGWMEQISGKGFSGTYQLCFPYYPSPYVLFPDKAEESDEDEESEDESEEEEEESEEESEEEEPPPKRR
;
A
#
# COMPACT_ATOMS: atom_id res chain seq x y z
N GLU A 1 -27.46 -8.11 -20.62
CA GLU A 1 -26.27 -8.82 -20.12
C GLU A 1 -26.11 -8.48 -18.63
N LYS A 2 -26.21 -9.45 -17.72
CA LYS A 2 -26.10 -9.15 -16.28
C LYS A 2 -24.61 -9.06 -15.92
N ASP A 3 -24.08 -7.84 -15.81
CA ASP A 3 -22.73 -7.57 -15.34
C ASP A 3 -22.45 -8.33 -14.04
N LYS A 4 -21.64 -9.38 -14.14
CA LYS A 4 -21.14 -10.09 -12.96
C LYS A 4 -20.22 -9.13 -12.23
N LYS A 5 -20.71 -8.53 -11.14
CA LYS A 5 -19.92 -7.70 -10.23
C LYS A 5 -18.61 -8.41 -9.90
N VAL A 6 -17.53 -7.94 -10.51
CA VAL A 6 -16.16 -8.42 -10.27
C VAL A 6 -15.90 -8.26 -8.78
N LYS A 7 -15.43 -9.32 -8.11
CA LYS A 7 -15.02 -9.25 -6.71
C LYS A 7 -13.77 -8.37 -6.64
N LYS A 8 -13.96 -7.07 -6.46
CA LYS A 8 -12.89 -6.09 -6.29
C LYS A 8 -12.07 -6.48 -5.07
N THR A 9 -10.90 -7.05 -5.30
CA THR A 9 -9.95 -7.34 -4.21
C THR A 9 -9.14 -6.08 -3.99
N ILE A 10 -8.87 -5.69 -2.75
CA ILE A 10 -8.08 -4.47 -2.50
C ILE A 10 -6.60 -4.83 -2.75
N PRO A 11 -5.88 -4.11 -3.63
CA PRO A 11 -4.45 -4.33 -3.81
C PRO A 11 -3.66 -3.88 -2.59
N THR A 12 -2.51 -4.52 -2.36
CA THR A 12 -1.59 -4.21 -1.24
C THR A 12 -1.03 -2.80 -1.30
N TRP A 13 -0.83 -2.27 -2.51
CA TRP A 13 -0.33 -0.92 -2.74
C TRP A 13 -1.39 0.18 -2.53
N ALA A 14 -2.67 -0.15 -2.39
CA ALA A 14 -3.73 0.87 -2.28
C ALA A 14 -3.58 1.73 -1.01
N THR A 15 -3.50 3.04 -1.19
CA THR A 15 -3.40 4.02 -0.08
C THR A 15 -4.79 4.46 0.38
N LEU A 16 -5.54 3.52 0.93
CA LEU A 16 -6.87 3.78 1.49
C LEU A 16 -6.78 4.17 2.97
N SER A 17 -7.61 5.13 3.41
CA SER A 17 -7.78 5.40 4.84
C SER A 17 -8.40 4.20 5.56
N ALA A 18 -8.18 4.08 6.88
CA ALA A 18 -8.72 3.00 7.69
C ALA A 18 -10.25 2.84 7.56
N SER A 19 -10.98 3.96 7.42
CA SER A 19 -12.43 3.97 7.21
C SER A 19 -12.83 3.49 5.81
N GLN A 20 -12.05 3.82 4.78
CA GLN A 20 -12.25 3.33 3.41
C GLN A 20 -11.90 1.84 3.29
N LEU A 21 -10.82 1.38 3.91
CA LEU A 21 -10.47 -0.04 4.01
C LEU A 21 -11.59 -0.82 4.68
N ALA A 22 -12.10 -0.33 5.81
CA ALA A 22 -13.22 -0.96 6.52
C ALA A 22 -14.50 -1.02 5.67
N ARG A 23 -14.81 0.01 4.87
CA ARG A 23 -15.97 0.01 3.95
C ARG A 23 -15.78 -0.95 2.78
N ALA A 24 -14.60 -0.96 2.16
CA ALA A 24 -14.28 -1.85 1.05
C ALA A 24 -14.21 -3.32 1.50
N GLN A 25 -13.68 -3.59 2.70
CA GLN A 25 -13.74 -4.90 3.35
C GLN A 25 -15.20 -5.29 3.65
N LYS A 26 -16.04 -4.38 4.17
CA LYS A 26 -17.47 -4.67 4.38
C LYS A 26 -18.22 -4.98 3.08
N GLN A 27 -17.93 -4.28 1.98
CA GLN A 27 -18.53 -4.56 0.67
C GLN A 27 -18.06 -5.89 0.06
N THR A 28 -16.79 -6.26 0.23
CA THR A 28 -16.27 -7.58 -0.18
C THR A 28 -16.80 -8.71 0.72
N HIS A 29 -17.04 -8.41 1.99
CA HIS A 29 -17.69 -9.32 2.94
C HIS A 29 -19.20 -9.44 2.79
N MET A 30 -19.90 -8.52 2.10
CA MET A 30 -21.31 -8.72 1.74
C MET A 30 -21.50 -9.87 0.72
N ALA A 31 -20.42 -10.31 0.05
CA ALA A 31 -20.40 -11.53 -0.75
C ALA A 31 -19.99 -12.79 0.04
N SER A 32 -19.55 -12.65 1.30
CA SER A 32 -19.44 -13.75 2.25
C SER A 32 -20.56 -13.62 3.27
N SER A 33 -21.75 -14.02 2.82
CA SER A 33 -22.94 -14.32 3.63
C SER A 33 -22.63 -14.59 5.10
N SER A 34 -23.44 -14.00 5.98
CA SER A 34 -23.71 -14.37 7.38
C SER A 34 -24.14 -15.85 7.56
N ARG A 35 -23.70 -16.75 6.68
CA ARG A 35 -23.73 -18.18 6.86
C ARG A 35 -22.44 -18.57 7.58
N PRO A 36 -22.50 -19.19 8.77
CA PRO A 36 -21.32 -19.75 9.38
C PRO A 36 -20.63 -20.68 8.36
N LYS A 37 -19.33 -20.46 8.12
CA LYS A 37 -18.53 -21.34 7.26
C LYS A 37 -18.63 -22.77 7.82
N MET A 38 -18.53 -23.77 6.95
CA MET A 38 -18.60 -25.19 7.33
C MET A 38 -17.72 -25.56 8.54
N ASP A 39 -16.57 -24.89 8.70
CA ASP A 39 -15.66 -25.06 9.84
C ASP A 39 -16.29 -24.63 11.17
N ALA A 40 -16.98 -23.48 11.20
CA ALA A 40 -17.67 -23.01 12.40
C ALA A 40 -18.82 -23.96 12.80
N ILE A 41 -19.59 -24.42 11.81
CA ILE A 41 -20.66 -25.40 11.99
C ILE A 41 -20.10 -26.73 12.51
N LEU A 42 -18.95 -27.16 12.00
CA LEU A 42 -18.28 -28.39 12.43
C LEU A 42 -17.79 -28.29 13.87
N THR A 43 -17.12 -27.20 14.23
CA THR A 43 -16.66 -26.94 15.61
C THR A 43 -17.83 -26.87 16.58
N GLU A 44 -18.92 -26.21 16.19
CA GLU A 44 -20.16 -26.14 16.97
C GLU A 44 -20.80 -27.52 17.15
N ALA A 45 -20.89 -28.31 16.08
CA ALA A 45 -21.42 -29.67 16.12
C ALA A 45 -20.56 -30.60 17.00
N ILE A 46 -19.24 -30.49 16.96
CA ILE A 46 -18.35 -31.29 17.82
C ILE A 46 -18.55 -30.92 19.29
N LYS A 47 -18.71 -29.64 19.61
CA LYS A 47 -19.01 -29.19 20.99
C LYS A 47 -20.39 -29.66 21.46
N ALA A 48 -21.41 -29.56 20.59
CA ALA A 48 -22.77 -29.96 20.92
C ALA A 48 -22.94 -31.49 21.03
N CYS A 49 -22.19 -32.27 20.24
CA CYS A 49 -22.21 -33.73 20.25
C CYS A 49 -21.04 -34.35 21.02
N PHE A 50 -20.38 -33.59 21.90
CA PHE A 50 -19.25 -34.08 22.66
C PHE A 50 -19.68 -35.16 23.67
N GLN A 51 -18.99 -36.29 23.65
CA GLN A 51 -19.13 -37.40 24.60
C GLN A 51 -17.76 -37.75 25.21
N LYS A 52 -17.70 -38.59 26.25
CA LYS A 52 -16.44 -39.00 26.91
C LYS A 52 -15.36 -39.51 25.93
N SER A 53 -15.76 -40.05 24.77
CA SER A 53 -14.87 -40.56 23.70
C SER A 53 -14.75 -39.64 22.47
N GLY A 54 -15.31 -38.42 22.54
CA GLY A 54 -15.39 -37.45 21.45
C GLY A 54 -16.64 -37.58 20.58
N ALA A 55 -16.85 -36.61 19.69
CA ALA A 55 -17.99 -36.57 18.78
C ALA A 55 -17.72 -37.43 17.54
N SER A 56 -18.56 -38.43 17.27
CA SER A 56 -18.43 -39.27 16.08
C SER A 56 -18.89 -38.56 14.81
N VAL A 57 -18.35 -38.93 13.65
CA VAL A 57 -18.79 -38.39 12.33
C VAL A 57 -20.30 -38.57 12.11
N VAL A 58 -20.86 -39.68 12.61
CA VAL A 58 -22.29 -39.98 12.51
C VAL A 58 -23.11 -38.99 13.34
N ALA A 59 -22.69 -38.71 14.57
CA ALA A 59 -23.34 -37.74 15.44
C ALA A 59 -23.24 -36.31 14.89
N ILE A 60 -22.04 -35.92 14.43
CA ILE A 60 -21.80 -34.63 13.77
C ILE A 60 -22.69 -34.47 12.54
N ARG A 61 -22.76 -35.49 11.68
CA ARG A 61 -23.60 -35.46 10.47
C ARG A 61 -25.08 -35.31 10.83
N LYS A 62 -25.58 -36.07 11.80
CA LYS A 62 -26.97 -35.99 12.25
C LYS A 62 -27.31 -34.62 12.81
N TYR A 63 -26.42 -34.03 13.61
CA TYR A 63 -26.59 -32.69 14.17
C TYR A 63 -26.70 -31.61 13.09
N ILE A 64 -25.80 -31.65 12.09
CA ILE A 64 -25.79 -30.63 11.03
C ILE A 64 -27.01 -30.81 10.11
N ILE A 65 -27.44 -32.04 9.82
CA ILE A 65 -28.68 -32.26 9.05
C ILE A 65 -29.90 -31.68 9.79
N GLY A 66 -30.00 -31.89 11.11
CA GLY A 66 -31.12 -31.37 11.90
C GLY A 66 -31.11 -29.85 12.07
N LYS A 67 -29.93 -29.25 12.32
CA LYS A 67 -29.81 -27.81 12.59
C LYS A 67 -29.65 -26.95 11.33
N TYR A 68 -29.11 -27.53 10.26
CA TYR A 68 -28.82 -26.85 8.99
C TYR A 68 -29.29 -27.69 7.79
N PRO A 69 -30.62 -27.89 7.62
CA PRO A 69 -31.15 -28.68 6.50
C PRO A 69 -30.79 -28.09 5.13
N SER A 70 -30.55 -26.78 5.05
CA SER A 70 -30.10 -26.06 3.85
C SER A 70 -28.73 -26.48 3.30
N LEU A 71 -27.95 -27.26 4.07
CA LEU A 71 -26.66 -27.78 3.62
C LEU A 71 -26.75 -29.06 2.79
N GLU A 72 -27.92 -29.73 2.75
CA GLU A 72 -28.15 -30.98 1.99
C GLU A 72 -27.02 -32.01 2.16
N LEU A 73 -26.55 -32.22 3.40
CA LEU A 73 -25.41 -33.10 3.70
C LEU A 73 -25.66 -34.56 3.33
N GLU A 74 -26.92 -34.97 3.14
CA GLU A 74 -27.30 -36.29 2.62
C GLU A 74 -26.76 -36.51 1.20
N ARG A 75 -26.84 -35.48 0.33
CA ARG A 75 -26.30 -35.52 -1.03
C ARG A 75 -24.85 -35.05 -1.10
N ARG A 76 -24.43 -34.18 -0.17
CA ARG A 76 -23.12 -33.48 -0.20
C ARG A 76 -22.16 -33.91 0.91
N GLY A 77 -22.11 -35.20 1.23
CA GLY A 77 -21.28 -35.74 2.30
C GLY A 77 -19.76 -35.46 2.18
N TYR A 78 -19.27 -35.12 0.98
CA TYR A 78 -17.87 -34.74 0.76
C TYR A 78 -17.48 -33.42 1.46
N LEU A 79 -18.43 -32.49 1.65
CA LEU A 79 -18.17 -31.21 2.33
C LEU A 79 -17.73 -31.42 3.78
N LEU A 80 -18.39 -32.35 4.49
CA LEU A 80 -18.05 -32.72 5.84
C LEU A 80 -16.67 -33.40 5.91
N LYS A 81 -16.37 -34.31 4.96
CA LYS A 81 -15.07 -34.99 4.89
C LYS A 81 -13.93 -33.99 4.65
N GLN A 82 -14.13 -33.01 3.77
CA GLN A 82 -13.13 -31.98 3.46
C GLN A 82 -12.90 -31.02 4.63
N ALA A 83 -13.97 -30.63 5.33
CA ALA A 83 -13.88 -29.79 6.52
C ALA A 83 -13.13 -30.50 7.66
N LEU A 84 -13.46 -31.76 7.96
CA LEU A 84 -12.76 -32.57 8.96
C LEU A 84 -11.26 -32.69 8.66
N LYS A 85 -10.88 -32.99 7.41
CA LYS A 85 -9.47 -33.07 7.00
C LYS A 85 -8.74 -31.74 7.23
N ARG A 86 -9.38 -30.61 6.89
CA ARG A 86 -8.83 -29.27 7.04
C ARG A 86 -8.65 -28.90 8.52
N GLU A 87 -9.65 -29.13 9.37
CA GLU A 87 -9.55 -28.81 10.80
C GLU A 87 -8.54 -29.70 11.53
N LEU A 88 -8.40 -30.96 11.11
CA LEU A 88 -7.37 -31.87 11.62
C LEU A 88 -5.97 -31.37 11.26
N GLN A 89 -5.74 -30.95 10.01
CA GLN A 89 -4.47 -30.34 9.58
C GLN A 89 -4.15 -29.03 10.31
N ARG A 90 -5.18 -28.25 10.65
CA ARG A 90 -5.03 -27.01 11.43
C ARG A 90 -4.80 -27.24 12.92
N GLY A 91 -4.94 -28.48 13.42
CA GLY A 91 -4.80 -28.82 14.83
C GLY A 91 -5.93 -28.28 15.72
N ILE A 92 -7.04 -27.82 15.14
CA ILE A 92 -8.20 -27.30 15.90
C ILE A 92 -8.99 -28.46 16.51
N ILE A 93 -9.04 -29.58 15.80
CA ILE A 93 -9.66 -30.82 16.26
C ILE A 93 -8.61 -31.93 16.30
N ARG A 94 -8.71 -32.80 17.30
CA ARG A 94 -7.91 -34.02 17.41
C ARG A 94 -8.80 -35.24 17.21
N GLN A 95 -8.31 -36.18 16.42
CA GLN A 95 -8.93 -37.50 16.28
C GLN A 95 -8.57 -38.35 17.49
N VAL A 96 -9.59 -38.78 18.24
CA VAL A 96 -9.44 -39.65 19.42
C VAL A 96 -9.46 -41.12 19.04
N LYS A 97 -10.23 -41.47 18.00
CA LYS A 97 -10.38 -42.85 17.52
C LYS A 97 -10.50 -42.86 16.00
N GLY A 98 -9.99 -43.90 15.36
CA GLY A 98 -10.09 -44.12 13.91
C GLY A 98 -8.93 -43.54 13.10
N LYS A 99 -8.99 -43.70 11.77
CA LYS A 99 -7.99 -43.22 10.81
C LYS A 99 -8.69 -42.47 9.67
N GLY A 100 -8.13 -41.32 9.28
CA GLY A 100 -8.70 -40.47 8.23
C GLY A 100 -10.02 -39.81 8.65
N ALA A 101 -10.98 -39.69 7.72
CA ALA A 101 -12.26 -39.04 7.99
C ALA A 101 -13.28 -39.92 8.77
N SER A 102 -12.85 -41.05 9.34
CA SER A 102 -13.68 -41.97 10.10
C SER A 102 -13.24 -41.99 11.57
N GLY A 103 -14.19 -41.85 12.49
CA GLY A 103 -13.94 -41.96 13.93
C GLY A 103 -14.51 -40.83 14.78
N SER A 104 -13.86 -40.56 15.91
CA SER A 104 -14.34 -39.58 16.91
C SER A 104 -13.37 -38.41 17.04
N PHE A 105 -13.91 -37.20 17.09
CA PHE A 105 -13.16 -35.94 17.09
C PHE A 105 -13.47 -35.12 18.34
N VAL A 106 -12.47 -34.41 18.83
CA VAL A 106 -12.59 -33.50 19.97
C VAL A 106 -11.96 -32.17 19.60
N VAL A 107 -12.61 -31.06 19.97
CA VAL A 107 -12.01 -29.72 19.84
C VAL A 107 -10.89 -29.59 20.85
N VAL A 108 -9.70 -29.24 20.39
CA VAL A 108 -8.56 -28.99 21.27
C VAL A 108 -8.73 -27.61 21.89
N SER A 109 -9.05 -27.56 23.18
CA SER A 109 -9.06 -26.32 23.95
C SER A 109 -7.64 -25.93 24.34
N ASN A 110 -6.85 -25.43 23.40
CA ASN A 110 -5.59 -24.76 23.73
C ASN A 110 -5.82 -23.25 23.78
N SER A 111 -6.17 -22.76 24.97
CA SER A 111 -5.49 -21.58 25.51
C SER A 111 -3.99 -21.85 25.53
N GLY A 112 -3.21 -21.05 24.82
CA GLY A 112 -1.76 -21.00 24.99
C GLY A 112 -0.98 -22.25 24.55
N LYS A 113 -0.79 -22.41 23.24
CA LYS A 113 0.48 -22.87 22.63
C LYS A 113 0.41 -22.64 21.13
N ALA A 114 0.65 -21.38 20.77
CA ALA A 114 1.11 -21.04 19.44
C ALA A 114 2.54 -21.55 19.30
N THR A 115 2.78 -22.49 18.40
CA THR A 115 4.09 -22.66 17.76
C THR A 115 4.06 -21.90 16.43
N PRO A 116 5.20 -21.34 16.00
CA PRO A 116 5.31 -19.92 15.71
C PRO A 116 4.70 -19.59 14.36
N LYS A 117 3.62 -18.80 14.38
CA LYS A 117 3.32 -17.92 13.26
C LYS A 117 4.27 -16.74 13.37
N SER A 118 5.05 -16.57 12.32
CA SER A 118 5.63 -15.32 11.84
C SER A 118 5.17 -14.10 12.63
N LYS A 119 6.10 -13.49 13.36
CA LYS A 119 5.97 -12.12 13.84
C LYS A 119 5.72 -11.23 12.63
N ASP A 120 4.46 -10.90 12.37
CA ASP A 120 4.10 -9.64 11.73
C ASP A 120 4.53 -8.53 12.69
N LYS A 121 5.83 -8.19 12.62
CA LYS A 121 6.37 -7.01 13.26
C LYS A 121 6.15 -5.85 12.30
N LYS A 122 5.15 -5.06 12.62
CA LYS A 122 5.03 -3.66 12.24
C LYS A 122 6.41 -2.98 12.36
N LYS A 123 6.98 -2.64 11.20
CA LYS A 123 8.04 -1.64 10.93
C LYS A 123 7.66 -1.13 9.53
N SER A 124 7.09 0.06 9.30
CA SER A 124 7.64 1.41 9.51
C SER A 124 9.16 1.49 9.35
N SER A 125 9.54 2.31 8.36
CA SER A 125 10.85 2.82 7.95
C SER A 125 11.86 1.84 7.34
N ALA A 126 12.08 2.08 6.04
CA ALA A 126 13.35 2.34 5.37
C ALA A 126 14.53 1.34 5.47
N ALA A 127 15.28 1.35 4.37
CA ALA A 127 16.57 0.74 4.09
C ALA A 127 16.61 -0.73 3.60
N ALA A 128 17.51 -0.90 2.63
CA ALA A 128 18.06 -2.10 2.00
C ALA A 128 17.28 -2.73 0.83
N ALA A 129 17.67 -2.27 -0.37
CA ALA A 129 17.64 -3.03 -1.61
C ALA A 129 18.22 -4.44 -1.42
N GLY A 130 17.51 -5.44 -1.92
CA GLY A 130 17.88 -6.84 -1.82
C GLY A 130 16.95 -7.70 -2.67
N ASP A 131 17.17 -7.64 -3.98
CA ASP A 131 16.89 -8.67 -5.01
C ASP A 131 15.74 -9.67 -4.73
N GLN A 132 14.53 -9.14 -4.60
CA GLN A 132 13.31 -9.89 -4.92
C GLN A 132 12.82 -9.36 -6.26
N PRO A 133 12.48 -10.22 -7.25
CA PRO A 133 11.92 -9.74 -8.50
C PRO A 133 10.59 -9.04 -8.18
N VAL A 134 10.62 -7.70 -8.20
CA VAL A 134 9.44 -6.87 -7.95
C VAL A 134 8.41 -7.27 -8.98
N LYS A 135 7.23 -7.71 -8.52
CA LYS A 135 6.21 -8.19 -9.43
C LYS A 135 5.73 -7.02 -10.27
N LEU A 136 5.49 -7.27 -11.56
CA LEU A 136 4.99 -6.25 -12.47
C LEU A 136 3.68 -5.61 -11.97
N GLU A 137 2.86 -6.36 -11.23
CA GLU A 137 1.62 -5.85 -10.61
C GLU A 137 1.84 -4.77 -9.54
N ASP A 138 3.01 -4.77 -8.88
CA ASP A 138 3.38 -3.80 -7.84
C ASP A 138 4.07 -2.56 -8.44
N ILE A 139 4.58 -2.66 -9.67
CA ILE A 139 5.24 -1.56 -10.40
C ILE A 139 4.23 -0.65 -11.10
N LEU A 140 3.11 -1.23 -11.57
CA LEU A 140 2.10 -0.50 -12.34
C LEU A 140 1.58 0.77 -11.63
N PRO A 141 1.26 0.79 -10.33
CA PRO A 141 0.78 2.00 -9.65
C PRO A 141 1.79 3.16 -9.72
N LEU A 142 3.08 2.84 -9.57
CA LEU A 142 4.16 3.83 -9.68
C LEU A 142 4.30 4.32 -11.12
N ALA A 143 4.26 3.42 -12.10
CA ALA A 143 4.27 3.79 -13.52
C ALA A 143 3.12 4.76 -13.86
N PHE A 144 1.90 4.46 -13.41
CA PHE A 144 0.74 5.34 -13.60
C PHE A 144 0.94 6.71 -12.93
N THR A 145 1.56 6.75 -11.75
CA THR A 145 1.83 8.00 -11.04
C THR A 145 2.82 8.88 -11.80
N ARG A 146 3.87 8.29 -12.39
CA ARG A 146 4.87 9.02 -13.18
C ARG A 146 4.33 9.48 -14.53
N LEU A 147 3.59 8.60 -15.21
CA LEU A 147 3.19 8.80 -16.60
C LEU A 147 1.84 9.50 -16.78
N CYS A 148 1.03 9.63 -15.72
CA CYS A 148 -0.27 10.29 -15.82
C CYS A 148 -0.12 11.77 -16.16
N GLU A 149 -0.93 12.23 -17.12
CA GLU A 149 -1.07 13.62 -17.54
C GLU A 149 -2.55 13.95 -17.71
N PRO A 150 -3.04 15.11 -17.24
CA PRO A 150 -2.32 16.16 -16.51
C PRO A 150 -1.97 15.79 -15.05
N LYS A 151 -0.95 16.44 -14.49
CA LYS A 151 -0.59 16.32 -13.07
C LYS A 151 -1.16 17.51 -12.30
N GLU A 152 -2.36 17.32 -11.79
CA GLU A 152 -3.11 18.33 -11.05
C GLU A 152 -3.44 17.85 -9.64
N ALA A 153 -3.31 18.71 -8.64
CA ALA A 153 -3.78 18.44 -7.29
C ALA A 153 -4.36 19.70 -6.63
N SER A 154 -5.33 19.50 -5.74
CA SER A 154 -5.92 20.59 -4.96
C SER A 154 -5.03 21.00 -3.80
N TYR A 155 -5.15 22.25 -3.35
CA TYR A 155 -4.45 22.75 -2.16
C TYR A 155 -4.63 21.83 -0.94
N SER A 156 -5.83 21.29 -0.72
CA SER A 156 -6.10 20.43 0.45
C SER A 156 -5.34 19.11 0.38
N LEU A 157 -5.20 18.52 -0.81
CA LEU A 157 -4.41 17.31 -1.02
C LEU A 157 -2.91 17.59 -0.90
N ILE A 158 -2.44 18.71 -1.45
CA ILE A 158 -1.06 19.16 -1.33
C ILE A 158 -0.72 19.36 0.15
N LYS A 159 -1.52 20.13 0.88
CA LYS A 159 -1.34 20.35 2.32
C LYS A 159 -1.27 19.03 3.08
N LYS A 160 -2.22 18.12 2.81
CA LYS A 160 -2.28 16.82 3.48
C LYS A 160 -1.00 15.99 3.26
N TYR A 161 -0.51 15.94 2.03
CA TYR A 161 0.71 15.20 1.69
C TYR A 161 1.95 15.84 2.36
N VAL A 162 2.07 17.16 2.28
CA VAL A 162 3.20 17.89 2.85
C VAL A 162 3.22 17.77 4.38
N SER A 163 2.07 17.89 5.05
CA SER A 163 1.98 17.68 6.50
C SER A 163 2.37 16.25 6.91
N GLN A 164 2.10 15.25 6.06
CA GLN A 164 2.39 13.85 6.38
C GLN A 164 3.87 13.48 6.19
N TYR A 165 4.50 13.94 5.11
CA TYR A 165 5.85 13.51 4.73
C TYR A 165 6.94 14.55 4.94
N TYR A 166 6.58 15.82 5.13
CA TYR A 166 7.52 16.92 5.36
C TYR A 166 7.19 17.68 6.65
N PRO A 167 7.25 17.02 7.83
CA PRO A 167 6.92 17.66 9.10
C PRO A 167 7.84 18.84 9.42
N LYS A 168 9.09 18.83 8.91
CA LYS A 168 10.06 19.94 9.03
C LYS A 168 9.47 21.29 8.52
N LEU A 169 8.57 21.26 7.53
CA LEU A 169 7.95 22.46 6.95
C LEU A 169 6.81 23.07 7.78
N LYS A 170 6.31 22.38 8.82
CA LYS A 170 5.29 22.86 9.78
C LYS A 170 4.06 23.52 9.13
N VAL A 171 3.55 22.94 8.05
CA VAL A 171 2.45 23.50 7.24
C VAL A 171 1.11 23.57 7.99
N ASP A 172 0.91 22.71 8.99
CA ASP A 172 -0.31 22.76 9.82
C ASP A 172 -0.36 23.99 10.72
N VAL A 173 0.79 24.43 11.23
CA VAL A 173 0.92 25.62 12.08
C VAL A 173 1.00 26.88 11.22
N ARG A 174 1.75 26.84 10.10
CA ARG A 174 1.98 28.00 9.23
C ARG A 174 1.52 27.71 7.79
N PRO A 175 0.20 27.63 7.53
CA PRO A 175 -0.32 27.36 6.19
C PRO A 175 -0.03 28.51 5.20
N GLN A 176 0.24 29.72 5.69
CA GLN A 176 0.59 30.87 4.84
C GLN A 176 1.88 30.65 4.05
N MET A 177 2.85 29.91 4.60
CA MET A 177 4.11 29.62 3.88
C MET A 177 3.86 28.79 2.63
N LEU A 178 3.05 27.73 2.74
CA LEU A 178 2.67 26.91 1.60
C LEU A 178 1.86 27.72 0.57
N LYS A 179 0.93 28.57 1.03
CA LYS A 179 0.13 29.43 0.16
C LYS A 179 1.00 30.39 -0.64
N ASN A 180 1.93 31.06 0.02
CA ASN A 180 2.86 31.99 -0.61
C ASN A 180 3.78 31.26 -1.61
N ALA A 181 4.25 30.06 -1.27
CA ALA A 181 5.06 29.24 -2.17
C ALA A 181 4.29 28.86 -3.44
N LEU A 182 3.03 28.42 -3.31
CA LEU A 182 2.16 28.12 -4.45
C LEU A 182 1.91 29.35 -5.33
N GLN A 183 1.63 30.50 -4.71
CA GLN A 183 1.42 31.74 -5.44
C GLN A 183 2.67 32.17 -6.21
N ARG A 184 3.85 32.13 -5.57
CA ARG A 184 5.14 32.41 -6.24
C ARG A 184 5.41 31.45 -7.39
N ALA A 185 5.12 30.17 -7.23
CA ALA A 185 5.31 29.17 -8.29
C ALA A 185 4.37 29.41 -9.49
N VAL A 186 3.16 29.91 -9.26
CA VAL A 186 2.24 30.33 -10.32
C VAL A 186 2.75 31.61 -11.01
N GLU A 187 3.20 32.61 -10.24
CA GLU A 187 3.76 33.86 -10.78
C GLU A 187 5.03 33.63 -11.61
N LYS A 188 5.90 32.71 -11.18
CA LYS A 188 7.08 32.24 -11.94
C LYS A 188 6.72 31.41 -13.18
N GLY A 189 5.45 31.05 -13.37
CA GLY A 189 5.02 30.20 -14.48
C GLY A 189 5.45 28.73 -14.36
N GLN A 190 5.81 28.26 -13.17
CA GLN A 190 6.17 26.86 -12.90
C GLN A 190 4.92 26.00 -12.62
N LEU A 191 3.88 26.63 -12.07
CA LEU A 191 2.56 26.03 -11.85
C LEU A 191 1.49 26.78 -12.63
N GLU A 192 0.45 26.06 -13.03
CA GLU A 192 -0.77 26.62 -13.58
C GLU A 192 -1.91 26.44 -12.60
N GLN A 193 -2.62 27.52 -12.29
CA GLN A 193 -3.82 27.45 -11.48
C GLN A 193 -5.04 27.20 -12.37
N ILE A 194 -5.60 25.99 -12.32
CA ILE A 194 -6.74 25.59 -13.16
C ILE A 194 -8.06 26.09 -12.57
N THR A 195 -8.19 26.01 -11.24
CA THR A 195 -9.38 26.48 -10.52
C THR A 195 -9.00 27.34 -9.32
N GLY A 196 -9.91 28.21 -8.90
CA GLY A 196 -9.74 29.08 -7.73
C GLY A 196 -9.05 30.41 -8.04
N LYS A 197 -8.79 31.18 -6.98
CA LYS A 197 -8.04 32.45 -7.03
C LYS A 197 -6.98 32.47 -5.93
N GLY A 198 -5.82 33.06 -6.21
CA GLY A 198 -4.71 33.14 -5.25
C GLY A 198 -4.20 31.75 -4.86
N ALA A 199 -3.97 31.50 -3.57
CA ALA A 199 -3.46 30.21 -3.10
C ALA A 199 -4.54 29.14 -2.84
N SER A 200 -5.62 29.13 -3.64
CA SER A 200 -6.76 28.21 -3.48
C SER A 200 -7.08 27.45 -4.77
N GLY A 201 -7.85 26.38 -4.68
CA GLY A 201 -8.24 25.57 -5.83
C GLY A 201 -7.20 24.53 -6.23
N THR A 202 -7.00 24.34 -7.53
CA THR A 202 -6.20 23.25 -8.09
C THR A 202 -5.02 23.77 -8.90
N PHE A 203 -3.89 23.10 -8.75
CA PHE A 203 -2.62 23.46 -9.34
C PHE A 203 -2.12 22.33 -10.22
N GLN A 204 -1.77 22.66 -11.46
CA GLN A 204 -1.18 21.75 -12.43
C GLN A 204 0.29 22.09 -12.63
N LEU A 205 1.14 21.04 -12.67
CA LEU A 205 2.56 21.21 -12.97
C LEU A 205 2.77 21.58 -14.45
N LYS A 206 3.49 22.67 -14.71
CA LYS A 206 4.02 22.96 -16.05
C LYS A 206 5.33 22.20 -16.28
N ARG A 207 5.50 21.68 -17.50
CA ARG A 207 6.66 20.89 -17.90
C ARG A 207 7.41 21.61 -19.02
N ALA A 208 8.74 21.50 -19.01
CA ALA A 208 9.59 21.79 -20.15
C ALA A 208 10.22 20.48 -20.62
N GLY A 209 9.65 19.91 -21.68
CA GLY A 209 9.98 18.53 -22.09
C GLY A 209 9.59 17.52 -21.01
N ASP A 210 10.52 16.63 -20.66
CA ASP A 210 10.25 15.56 -19.69
C ASP A 210 10.43 15.98 -18.22
N LYS A 211 10.94 17.19 -17.93
CA LYS A 211 11.18 17.64 -16.55
C LYS A 211 10.15 18.69 -16.10
N PRO A 212 9.67 18.62 -14.84
CA PRO A 212 8.85 19.68 -14.26
C PRO A 212 9.68 20.96 -14.11
N LEU A 213 9.06 22.12 -14.32
CA LEU A 213 9.71 23.43 -14.15
C LEU A 213 9.86 23.84 -12.67
N LEU A 214 9.11 23.19 -11.79
CA LEU A 214 9.13 23.42 -10.35
C LEU A 214 10.28 22.61 -9.72
N SER A 215 11.38 23.29 -9.36
CA SER A 215 12.52 22.71 -8.66
C SER A 215 13.36 23.80 -7.99
N GLY A 216 14.00 23.49 -6.85
CA GLY A 216 15.08 24.32 -6.30
C GLY A 216 14.90 24.78 -4.86
N GLY A 217 13.81 24.41 -4.17
CA GLY A 217 13.65 24.72 -2.75
C GLY A 217 12.79 23.71 -2.01
N ALA A 218 12.94 23.62 -0.69
CA ALA A 218 12.25 22.62 0.15
C ALA A 218 10.72 22.62 -0.02
N PHE A 219 10.09 23.80 -0.15
CA PHE A 219 8.67 23.90 -0.44
C PHE A 219 8.32 23.52 -1.88
N GLU A 220 9.14 23.91 -2.85
CA GLU A 220 8.91 23.64 -4.28
C GLU A 220 9.00 22.13 -4.55
N ASP A 221 9.98 21.46 -3.94
CA ASP A 221 10.18 20.01 -4.01
C ASP A 221 9.08 19.22 -3.29
N ALA A 222 8.65 19.71 -2.12
CA ALA A 222 7.52 19.13 -1.40
C ALA A 222 6.22 19.26 -2.19
N ILE A 223 5.97 20.41 -2.83
CA ILE A 223 4.81 20.65 -3.69
C ILE A 223 4.88 19.76 -4.94
N LEU A 224 6.04 19.66 -5.59
CA LEU A 224 6.25 18.77 -6.74
C LEU A 224 5.91 17.32 -6.39
N SER A 225 6.45 16.85 -5.25
CA SER A 225 6.18 15.51 -4.74
C SER A 225 4.70 15.30 -4.46
N ALA A 226 4.06 16.28 -3.83
CA ALA A 226 2.65 16.22 -3.47
C ALA A 226 1.74 16.16 -4.71
N ILE A 227 1.96 17.03 -5.70
CA ILE A 227 1.14 17.03 -6.93
C ILE A 227 1.33 15.73 -7.70
N THR A 228 2.58 15.24 -7.79
CA THR A 228 2.87 13.96 -8.45
C THR A 228 2.20 12.79 -7.73
N ALA A 229 2.25 12.73 -6.40
CA ALA A 229 1.65 11.64 -5.63
C ALA A 229 0.11 11.70 -5.64
N MET A 230 -0.47 12.89 -5.48
CA MET A 230 -1.89 13.08 -5.16
C MET A 230 -2.78 13.33 -6.37
N ASN A 231 -2.26 13.29 -7.60
CA ASN A 231 -3.08 13.51 -8.79
C ASN A 231 -4.14 12.41 -8.98
N GLU A 232 -5.38 12.79 -9.24
CA GLU A 232 -6.48 11.86 -9.52
C GLU A 232 -7.39 12.43 -10.61
N PRO A 233 -7.88 11.62 -11.56
CA PRO A 233 -7.63 10.17 -11.72
C PRO A 233 -6.27 9.86 -12.35
N LYS A 234 -5.61 8.79 -11.90
CA LYS A 234 -4.37 8.29 -12.52
C LYS A 234 -4.72 7.45 -13.75
N THR A 235 -4.64 8.08 -14.92
CA THR A 235 -4.85 7.43 -16.22
C THR A 235 -3.54 7.32 -17.00
N CYS A 236 -3.35 6.23 -17.73
CA CYS A 236 -2.15 6.02 -18.53
C CYS A 236 -2.42 5.14 -19.75
N SER A 237 -1.82 5.51 -20.89
CA SER A 237 -1.94 4.74 -22.13
C SER A 237 -1.09 3.48 -22.11
N THR A 238 -1.53 2.43 -22.82
CA THR A 238 -0.74 1.20 -22.94
C THR A 238 0.62 1.43 -23.59
N THR A 239 0.73 2.42 -24.49
CA THR A 239 1.98 2.79 -25.14
C THR A 239 2.98 3.38 -24.14
N ALA A 240 2.54 4.29 -23.27
CA ALA A 240 3.38 4.86 -22.22
C ALA A 240 3.81 3.80 -21.20
N ILE A 241 2.87 2.96 -20.74
CA ILE A 241 3.17 1.87 -19.80
C ILE A 241 4.18 0.89 -20.41
N LYS A 242 3.99 0.52 -21.69
CA LYS A 242 4.92 -0.37 -22.40
C LYS A 242 6.33 0.23 -22.46
N LYS A 243 6.45 1.51 -22.81
CA LYS A 243 7.73 2.22 -22.87
C LYS A 243 8.41 2.20 -21.50
N TYR A 244 7.70 2.60 -20.45
CA TYR A 244 8.22 2.64 -19.08
C TYR A 244 8.69 1.28 -18.57
N VAL A 245 7.94 0.20 -18.85
CA VAL A 245 8.31 -1.15 -18.41
C VAL A 245 9.57 -1.63 -19.13
N LEU A 246 9.70 -1.36 -20.44
CA LEU A 246 10.89 -1.73 -21.20
C LEU A 246 12.15 -0.95 -20.76
N GLU A 247 11.98 0.32 -20.38
CA GLU A 247 13.08 1.18 -19.94
C GLU A 247 13.53 0.90 -18.49
N ASN A 248 12.59 0.80 -17.55
CA ASN A 248 12.91 0.69 -16.12
C ASN A 248 13.07 -0.75 -15.63
N HIS A 249 12.57 -1.73 -16.37
CA HIS A 249 12.67 -3.14 -16.00
C HIS A 249 13.02 -3.95 -17.24
N PRO A 250 14.22 -3.79 -17.82
CA PRO A 250 14.60 -4.54 -19.01
C PRO A 250 14.64 -6.04 -18.67
N GLY A 251 13.93 -6.82 -19.46
CA GLY A 251 13.92 -8.28 -19.35
C GLY A 251 14.75 -8.91 -20.43
N VAL A 252 14.98 -10.21 -20.30
CA VAL A 252 15.79 -11.00 -21.26
C VAL A 252 15.30 -10.85 -22.71
N ASN A 253 13.99 -10.62 -22.93
CA ASN A 253 13.42 -10.39 -24.25
C ASN A 253 12.23 -9.41 -24.22
N SER A 254 12.32 -8.33 -24.99
CA SER A 254 11.28 -7.30 -25.13
C SER A 254 9.90 -7.87 -25.50
N SER A 255 9.84 -8.88 -26.37
CA SER A 255 8.58 -9.51 -26.78
C SER A 255 7.93 -10.30 -25.64
N PHE A 256 8.74 -10.98 -24.83
CA PHE A 256 8.26 -11.70 -23.65
C PHE A 256 7.74 -10.72 -22.58
N GLN A 257 8.42 -9.60 -22.38
CA GLN A 257 7.97 -8.56 -21.44
C GLN A 257 6.64 -7.95 -21.83
N VAL A 258 6.44 -7.65 -23.11
CA VAL A 258 5.16 -7.13 -23.60
C VAL A 258 4.03 -8.14 -23.37
N HIS A 259 4.29 -9.43 -23.57
CA HIS A 259 3.33 -10.49 -23.26
C HIS A 259 3.02 -10.60 -21.76
N LEU A 260 4.04 -10.50 -20.91
CA LEU A 260 3.89 -10.50 -19.45
C LEU A 260 3.09 -9.28 -18.98
N LEU A 261 3.37 -8.09 -19.53
CA LEU A 261 2.62 -6.86 -19.27
C LEU A 261 1.15 -7.03 -19.65
N LYS A 262 0.87 -7.56 -20.84
CA LYS A 262 -0.51 -7.84 -21.28
C LYS A 262 -1.26 -8.75 -20.31
N LYS A 263 -0.64 -9.87 -19.89
CA LYS A 263 -1.25 -10.78 -18.90
C LYS A 263 -1.48 -10.10 -17.56
N THR A 264 -0.55 -9.25 -17.14
CA THR A 264 -0.63 -8.53 -15.86
C THR A 264 -1.77 -7.51 -15.87
N LEU A 265 -1.89 -6.68 -16.91
CA LEU A 265 -3.00 -5.74 -17.05
C LEU A 265 -4.36 -6.45 -17.03
N GLN A 266 -4.50 -7.55 -17.77
CA GLN A 266 -5.73 -8.37 -17.77
C GLN A 266 -6.05 -8.95 -16.38
N LYS A 267 -5.03 -9.35 -15.63
CA LYS A 267 -5.17 -9.84 -14.25
C LYS A 267 -5.62 -8.73 -13.32
N CYS A 268 -5.01 -7.54 -13.40
CA CYS A 268 -5.36 -6.38 -12.60
C CYS A 268 -6.78 -5.87 -12.90
N GLU A 269 -7.18 -5.85 -14.17
CA GLU A 269 -8.54 -5.54 -14.61
C GLU A 269 -9.55 -6.55 -14.02
N LYS A 270 -9.24 -7.85 -14.12
CA LYS A 270 -10.07 -8.91 -13.53
C LYS A 270 -10.17 -8.84 -12.01
N TYR A 271 -9.19 -8.29 -11.31
CA TYR A 271 -9.27 -8.02 -9.87
C TYR A 271 -9.95 -6.70 -9.52
N GLY A 272 -10.27 -5.88 -10.52
CA GLY A 272 -10.85 -4.55 -10.35
C GLY A 272 -9.87 -3.55 -9.77
N TRP A 273 -8.55 -3.77 -9.94
CA TRP A 273 -7.50 -2.84 -9.51
C TRP A 273 -7.33 -1.67 -10.47
N MET A 274 -7.66 -1.91 -11.73
CA MET A 274 -7.67 -0.91 -12.80
C MET A 274 -8.82 -1.22 -13.75
N GLU A 275 -9.20 -0.22 -14.53
CA GLU A 275 -10.25 -0.32 -15.55
C GLU A 275 -9.71 0.22 -16.88
N GLN A 276 -10.14 -0.39 -17.98
CA GLN A 276 -9.87 0.10 -19.32
C GLN A 276 -10.89 1.17 -19.67
N ILE A 277 -10.43 2.42 -19.81
CA ILE A 277 -11.28 3.58 -20.13
C ILE A 277 -11.53 3.67 -21.64
N SER A 278 -10.53 3.29 -22.44
CA SER A 278 -10.61 3.33 -23.90
C SER A 278 -9.84 2.16 -24.52
N GLY A 279 -10.17 1.85 -25.78
CA GLY A 279 -9.53 0.77 -26.54
C GLY A 279 -10.17 -0.59 -26.32
N LYS A 280 -9.63 -1.61 -27.01
CA LYS A 280 -10.10 -3.00 -26.93
C LYS A 280 -8.91 -3.93 -26.76
N GLY A 281 -9.01 -4.90 -25.86
CA GLY A 281 -7.92 -5.83 -25.57
C GLY A 281 -6.70 -5.08 -25.04
N PHE A 282 -5.50 -5.38 -25.55
CA PHE A 282 -4.25 -4.76 -25.11
C PHE A 282 -3.94 -3.44 -25.85
N SER A 283 -4.86 -2.48 -25.77
CA SER A 283 -4.74 -1.16 -26.42
C SER A 283 -5.51 -0.10 -25.63
N GLY A 284 -5.25 1.18 -25.90
CA GLY A 284 -5.98 2.30 -25.29
C GLY A 284 -5.44 2.71 -23.92
N THR A 285 -6.33 3.16 -23.05
CA THR A 285 -5.97 3.82 -21.78
C THR A 285 -6.57 3.07 -20.60
N TYR A 286 -5.76 2.89 -19.56
CA TYR A 286 -6.17 2.31 -18.30
C TYR A 286 -6.22 3.39 -17.21
N GLN A 287 -7.05 3.16 -16.20
CA GLN A 287 -7.18 3.99 -15.01
C GLN A 287 -7.07 3.12 -13.75
N LEU A 288 -6.34 3.59 -12.73
CA LEU A 288 -6.33 2.93 -11.43
C LEU A 288 -7.69 3.10 -10.73
N CYS A 289 -8.25 2.01 -10.21
CA CYS A 289 -9.51 2.04 -9.47
C CYS A 289 -9.34 2.29 -7.96
N PHE A 290 -8.10 2.23 -7.46
CA PHE A 290 -7.75 2.48 -6.07
C PHE A 290 -6.75 3.63 -5.96
N PRO A 291 -6.88 4.49 -4.94
CA PRO A 291 -5.93 5.57 -4.71
C PRO A 291 -4.55 5.01 -4.38
N TYR A 292 -3.52 5.66 -4.89
CA TYR A 292 -2.12 5.35 -4.61
C TYR A 292 -1.37 6.65 -4.38
N TYR A 293 -0.92 6.86 -3.15
CA TYR A 293 -0.20 8.06 -2.71
C TYR A 293 1.19 7.61 -2.18
N PRO A 294 2.15 7.34 -3.08
CA PRO A 294 3.48 6.90 -2.68
C PRO A 294 4.18 7.98 -1.84
N SER A 295 5.09 7.56 -0.96
CA SER A 295 5.92 8.50 -0.18
C SER A 295 6.99 9.16 -1.05
N PRO A 296 7.61 10.27 -0.60
CA PRO A 296 8.70 10.92 -1.34
C PRO A 296 9.85 9.96 -1.67
N TYR A 297 10.26 9.10 -0.73
CA TYR A 297 11.29 8.08 -0.93
C TYR A 297 10.97 7.11 -2.08
N VAL A 298 9.69 6.75 -2.28
CA VAL A 298 9.28 5.87 -3.40
C VAL A 298 9.21 6.66 -4.72
N LEU A 299 8.90 7.96 -4.65
CA LEU A 299 8.83 8.83 -5.82
C LEU A 299 10.19 9.36 -6.27
N PHE A 300 11.17 9.50 -5.38
CA PHE A 300 12.47 10.07 -5.67
C PHE A 300 13.52 9.33 -4.84
N PRO A 301 13.86 8.08 -5.22
CA PRO A 301 14.85 7.29 -4.49
C PRO A 301 16.21 8.00 -4.46
N ASP A 302 16.62 8.63 -5.56
CA ASP A 302 17.91 9.31 -5.67
C ASP A 302 18.07 10.51 -4.69
N LYS A 303 16.96 11.14 -4.27
CA LYS A 303 16.99 12.26 -3.30
C LYS A 303 17.03 11.80 -1.84
N ALA A 304 16.78 10.52 -1.59
CA ALA A 304 16.86 9.95 -0.25
C ALA A 304 18.30 9.72 0.17
N GLU A 305 19.18 9.42 -0.79
CA GLU A 305 20.61 9.20 -0.55
C GLU A 305 21.31 10.52 -0.16
N GLU A 306 20.96 11.65 -0.80
CA GLU A 306 21.48 12.99 -0.42
C GLU A 306 21.08 13.40 1.01
N SER A 307 19.89 13.04 1.49
CA SER A 307 19.46 13.41 2.86
C SER A 307 20.13 12.60 3.97
N ASP A 308 20.63 11.40 3.67
CA ASP A 308 21.36 10.57 4.64
C ASP A 308 22.83 11.06 4.74
N GLU A 309 23.42 11.60 3.65
CA GLU A 309 24.75 12.23 3.67
C GLU A 309 24.77 13.57 4.44
N ASP A 310 23.72 14.38 4.33
CA ASP A 310 23.59 15.62 5.10
C ASP A 310 23.45 15.34 6.62
N GLU A 311 22.78 14.25 7.03
CA GLU A 311 22.64 13.85 8.45
C GLU A 311 23.97 13.37 9.07
N GLU A 312 24.87 12.75 8.31
CA GLU A 312 26.22 12.40 8.82
C GLU A 312 27.14 13.63 8.97
N SER A 313 26.93 14.68 8.16
CA SER A 313 27.75 15.89 8.22
C SER A 313 27.39 16.85 9.37
N GLU A 314 26.14 16.85 9.82
CA GLU A 314 25.69 17.68 10.95
C GLU A 314 26.14 17.09 12.31
N ASP A 315 26.26 15.76 12.44
CA ASP A 315 26.73 15.10 13.69
C ASP A 315 28.25 15.29 13.92
N GLU A 316 29.07 15.38 12.85
CA GLU A 316 30.51 15.68 12.99
C GLU A 316 30.81 17.15 13.37
N SER A 317 29.86 18.07 13.19
CA SER A 317 30.09 19.49 13.51
C SER A 317 29.77 19.86 14.96
N GLU A 318 29.04 19.02 15.71
CA GLU A 318 28.71 19.30 17.12
C GLU A 318 29.79 18.80 18.10
N GLU A 319 30.72 17.93 17.69
CA GLU A 319 31.80 17.42 18.57
C GLU A 319 33.06 18.32 18.63
N GLU A 320 33.23 19.30 17.73
CA GLU A 320 34.44 20.16 17.70
C GLU A 320 34.31 21.50 18.47
N GLU A 321 33.15 21.87 19.00
CA GLU A 321 32.96 23.18 19.67
C GLU A 321 33.22 23.22 21.19
N GLU A 322 33.61 22.12 21.86
CA GLU A 322 33.86 22.12 23.33
C GLU A 322 35.33 22.25 23.79
N GLU A 323 36.34 22.37 22.91
CA GLU A 323 37.75 22.56 23.32
C GLU A 323 38.38 23.86 22.78
N SER A 324 37.99 25.05 23.28
CA SER A 324 38.88 26.24 23.19
C SER A 324 38.50 27.40 24.12
N GLU A 325 38.53 27.19 25.43
CA GLU A 325 38.72 28.29 26.37
C GLU A 325 39.84 27.92 27.34
N GLU A 326 41.10 28.32 27.08
CA GLU A 326 42.07 28.73 28.12
C GLU A 326 43.23 29.56 27.52
N GLU A 327 43.41 30.74 28.11
CA GLU A 327 44.63 31.53 28.33
C GLU A 327 45.40 32.24 27.19
N SER A 328 45.48 33.57 27.30
CA SER A 328 46.73 34.31 27.03
C SER A 328 46.74 35.66 27.79
N GLU A 329 47.54 35.71 28.87
CA GLU A 329 48.00 36.92 29.56
C GLU A 329 49.20 37.58 28.82
N GLU A 330 49.15 38.91 28.76
CA GLU A 330 50.22 39.92 29.06
C GLU A 330 51.60 39.89 28.36
N GLU A 331 52.05 41.05 27.81
CA GLU A 331 53.19 41.85 28.34
C GLU A 331 53.49 43.12 27.46
N GLU A 332 53.57 44.30 28.09
CA GLU A 332 54.02 45.59 27.55
C GLU A 332 55.54 45.62 27.20
N PRO A 333 56.01 46.63 26.44
CA PRO A 333 57.01 47.52 27.06
C PRO A 333 56.91 49.03 26.66
N PRO A 334 57.65 49.94 27.35
CA PRO A 334 57.11 51.25 27.72
C PRO A 334 57.97 52.44 27.17
N PRO A 335 58.01 53.68 27.75
CA PRO A 335 57.74 54.91 26.97
C PRO A 335 58.94 55.88 26.90
N LYS A 336 58.86 56.95 26.08
CA LYS A 336 59.65 58.17 26.33
C LYS A 336 58.87 59.47 26.07
N ARG A 337 58.80 60.29 27.12
CA ARG A 337 58.32 61.68 27.19
C ARG A 337 59.40 62.66 26.73
N ARG A 338 59.03 63.72 25.99
CA ARG A 338 58.84 65.08 26.52
C ARG A 338 58.25 66.01 25.48
#